data_AF-A0A925B1L6-F1
#
_entry.id   AF-A0A925B1L6-F1
#
_cell.length_a   1.000
_cell.length_b   1.000
_cell.length_c   1.000
_cell.angle_alpha   90.00
_cell.angle_beta   90.00
_cell.angle_gamma   90.00
#
_symmetry.space_group_name_H-M   'P 1'
#
loop_
_entity.id
_entity.type
_entity.pdbx_description
1 polymer ?
#
loop_
_entity_poly.entity_id
_entity_poly.type
_entity_poly.pdbx_seq_one_letter_code
_entity_poly.pdbx_strand_id
1 'polypeptide(L)'
;MPHNKLNISGAKADIISWVNHALSTDEHNMLRNVSRLPCLYKHVALMPDAHLGIGSMVGSVIATKDAVIPATVGVDIGCFTGDTLVPTLDGKSYSLRELAGNDKEILVYACNETGKVVAAKATAKKTRTIAELVKVVLDNGAEIRCTPDHKFMLRDGSFVEAENLKTGESLMPLYRETKENGFVEIKQNYLTAHNHKVASVEQIAEREDVYCLTVPEYHNFALEAGVFVHNCGMMA
;
A
#
# COMPACT_ATOMS: atom_id res chain seq x y z
N MET A 1 22.00 -22.80 -9.75
CA MET A 1 22.06 -21.40 -10.22
C MET A 1 23.15 -20.69 -9.41
N PRO A 2 24.10 -19.99 -10.05
CA PRO A 2 25.13 -19.25 -9.31
C PRO A 2 24.45 -18.14 -8.50
N HIS A 3 24.93 -17.95 -7.27
CA HIS A 3 24.49 -16.89 -6.38
C HIS A 3 25.63 -15.92 -6.12
N ASN A 4 25.29 -14.67 -5.83
CA ASN A 4 26.25 -13.66 -5.44
C ASN A 4 26.22 -13.47 -3.93
N LYS A 5 27.39 -13.33 -3.31
CA LYS A 5 27.48 -12.92 -1.91
C LYS A 5 27.50 -11.38 -1.86
N LEU A 6 26.51 -10.80 -1.19
CA LEU A 6 26.40 -9.34 -1.06
C LEU A 6 27.26 -8.84 0.10
N ASN A 7 28.08 -7.81 -0.16
CA ASN A 7 28.88 -7.14 0.85
C ASN A 7 28.13 -5.93 1.40
N ILE A 8 27.22 -6.17 2.35
CA ILE A 8 26.47 -5.11 3.04
C ILE A 8 27.26 -4.66 4.27
N SER A 9 27.71 -3.40 4.28
CA SER A 9 28.42 -2.82 5.43
C SER A 9 27.62 -3.00 6.72
N GLY A 10 28.24 -3.46 7.80
CA GLY A 10 27.59 -3.66 9.11
C GLY A 10 26.69 -4.90 9.24
N ALA A 11 26.60 -5.74 8.20
CA ALA A 11 25.94 -7.04 8.31
C ALA A 11 26.73 -7.99 9.22
N LYS A 12 26.03 -8.86 9.97
CA LYS A 12 26.65 -9.85 10.88
C LYS A 12 26.55 -11.29 10.38
N ALA A 13 25.70 -11.54 9.40
CA ALA A 13 25.54 -12.83 8.75
C ALA A 13 25.71 -12.66 7.25
N ASP A 14 25.99 -13.77 6.58
CA ASP A 14 26.13 -13.80 5.13
C ASP A 14 24.79 -13.49 4.46
N ILE A 15 24.84 -12.72 3.37
CA ILE A 15 23.69 -12.42 2.53
C ILE A 15 23.99 -12.95 1.14
N ILE A 16 23.17 -13.91 0.70
CA ILE A 16 23.29 -14.59 -0.57
C ILE A 16 22.16 -14.12 -1.48
N SER A 17 22.46 -13.78 -2.72
CA SER A 17 21.49 -13.14 -3.62
C SER A 17 21.46 -13.77 -5.00
N TRP A 18 20.24 -13.96 -5.50
CA TRP A 18 19.90 -14.28 -6.88
C TRP A 18 19.21 -13.10 -7.59
N VAL A 19 19.15 -11.93 -6.94
CA VAL A 19 18.58 -10.70 -7.47
C VAL A 19 19.35 -10.25 -8.71
N ASN A 20 18.63 -9.84 -9.74
CA ASN A 20 19.17 -9.40 -11.04
C ASN A 20 19.12 -7.88 -11.25
N HIS A 21 18.71 -7.11 -10.23
CA HIS A 21 18.64 -5.65 -10.24
C HIS A 21 19.50 -5.03 -9.14
N ALA A 22 19.75 -3.72 -9.24
CA ALA A 22 20.48 -2.98 -8.23
C ALA A 22 19.59 -2.72 -7.00
N LEU A 23 20.09 -3.05 -5.81
CA LEU A 23 19.38 -2.81 -4.56
C LEU A 23 19.54 -1.34 -4.13
N SER A 24 18.44 -0.74 -3.69
CA SER A 24 18.35 0.61 -3.11
C SER A 24 18.98 0.70 -1.72
N THR A 25 19.18 1.93 -1.23
CA THR A 25 19.71 2.19 0.12
C THR A 25 18.84 1.59 1.22
N ASP A 26 17.52 1.66 1.05
CA ASP A 26 16.56 1.13 2.04
C ASP A 26 16.60 -0.39 2.11
N GLU A 27 16.75 -1.06 0.97
CA GLU A 27 16.94 -2.51 0.90
C GLU A 27 18.25 -2.93 1.56
N HIS A 28 19.35 -2.20 1.34
CA HIS A 28 20.61 -2.42 2.05
C HIS A 28 20.46 -2.28 3.56
N ASN A 29 19.71 -1.27 4.02
CA ASN A 29 19.45 -1.05 5.44
C ASN A 29 18.62 -2.19 6.05
N MET A 30 17.61 -2.67 5.33
CA MET A 30 16.76 -3.78 5.76
C MET A 30 17.54 -5.08 5.88
N LEU A 31 18.33 -5.41 4.85
CA LEU A 31 19.21 -6.57 4.84
C LEU A 31 20.21 -6.53 5.99
N ARG A 32 20.79 -5.36 6.27
CA ARG A 32 21.67 -5.16 7.43
C ARG A 32 20.94 -5.48 8.73
N ASN A 33 19.71 -4.99 8.91
CA ASN A 33 18.95 -5.23 10.13
C ASN A 33 18.61 -6.71 10.30
N VAL A 34 18.10 -7.37 9.26
CA VAL A 34 17.76 -8.79 9.26
C VAL A 34 19.00 -9.65 9.52
N SER A 35 20.14 -9.34 8.89
CA SER A 35 21.40 -10.08 9.08
C SER A 35 21.95 -10.05 10.53
N ARG A 36 21.42 -9.15 11.38
CA ARG A 36 21.85 -8.96 12.76
C ARG A 36 20.89 -9.58 13.78
N LEU A 37 19.81 -10.22 13.32
CA LEU A 37 18.85 -10.89 14.19
C LEU A 37 19.55 -12.00 14.99
N PRO A 38 19.45 -12.03 16.33
CA PRO A 38 20.16 -13.02 17.16
C PRO A 38 19.77 -14.47 16.88
N CYS A 39 18.53 -14.69 16.46
CA CYS A 39 18.00 -16.01 16.14
C CYS A 39 18.19 -16.40 14.67
N LEU A 40 18.83 -15.56 13.85
CA LEU A 40 19.12 -15.88 12.45
C LEU A 40 20.02 -17.11 12.35
N TYR A 41 19.61 -18.08 11.53
CA TYR A 41 20.35 -19.29 11.28
C TYR A 41 21.18 -19.15 10.00
N LYS A 42 22.49 -18.99 10.18
CA LYS A 42 23.55 -18.95 9.14
C LYS A 42 23.54 -17.74 8.20
N HIS A 43 22.50 -17.54 7.40
CA HIS A 43 22.49 -16.55 6.32
C HIS A 43 21.08 -16.06 5.96
N VAL A 44 21.03 -14.95 5.23
CA VAL A 44 19.83 -14.46 4.53
C VAL A 44 19.98 -14.78 3.04
N ALA A 45 18.95 -15.35 2.42
CA ALA A 45 18.93 -15.64 0.99
C ALA A 45 17.90 -14.74 0.27
N LEU A 46 18.24 -14.15 -0.87
CA LEU A 46 17.36 -13.29 -1.66
C LEU A 46 17.04 -13.92 -3.01
N MET A 47 15.75 -14.17 -3.26
CA MET A 47 15.27 -14.69 -4.54
C MET A 47 15.32 -13.61 -5.64
N PRO A 48 15.22 -13.97 -6.94
CA PRO A 48 15.35 -13.01 -8.04
C PRO A 48 14.36 -11.84 -8.01
N ASP A 49 13.18 -12.08 -7.45
CA ASP A 49 12.07 -11.14 -7.24
C ASP A 49 12.16 -10.36 -5.92
N ALA A 50 13.25 -10.55 -5.16
CA ALA A 50 13.35 -9.94 -3.84
C ALA A 50 13.39 -8.41 -3.94
N HIS A 51 12.55 -7.75 -3.14
CA HIS A 51 12.39 -6.31 -3.16
C HIS A 51 11.96 -5.80 -1.77
N LEU A 52 11.91 -4.48 -1.62
CA LEU A 52 11.60 -3.81 -0.35
C LEU A 52 10.20 -4.18 0.18
N GLY A 53 10.18 -4.84 1.35
CA GLY A 53 8.99 -5.13 2.16
C GLY A 53 8.92 -4.30 3.44
N ILE A 54 8.10 -4.74 4.40
CA ILE A 54 8.13 -4.25 5.80
C ILE A 54 8.75 -5.34 6.68
N GLY A 55 9.73 -4.97 7.50
CA GLY A 55 10.40 -5.87 8.45
C GLY A 55 11.50 -6.71 7.81
N SER A 56 11.20 -7.35 6.68
CA SER A 56 12.16 -8.03 5.80
C SER A 56 11.90 -7.69 4.33
N MET A 57 12.86 -8.03 3.47
CA MET A 57 12.65 -8.02 2.03
C MET A 57 11.61 -9.08 1.67
N VAL A 58 10.66 -8.74 0.80
CA VAL A 58 9.83 -9.75 0.12
C VAL A 58 10.77 -10.58 -0.76
N GLY A 59 10.48 -11.88 -0.92
CA GLY A 59 11.38 -12.81 -1.62
C GLY A 59 12.67 -13.16 -0.85
N SER A 60 12.75 -12.86 0.45
CA SER A 60 13.86 -13.32 1.30
C SER A 60 13.55 -14.63 2.05
N VAL A 61 14.55 -15.50 2.13
CA VAL A 61 14.54 -16.71 2.95
C VAL A 61 15.38 -16.43 4.20
N ILE A 62 14.70 -16.43 5.34
CA ILE A 62 15.28 -16.14 6.65
C ILE A 62 15.00 -17.35 7.54
N ALA A 63 16.01 -18.21 7.70
CA ALA A 63 15.91 -19.33 8.63
C ALA A 63 16.18 -18.83 10.06
N THR A 64 15.36 -19.26 11.01
CA THR A 64 15.53 -18.94 12.43
C THR A 64 15.81 -20.21 13.24
N LYS A 65 16.53 -20.07 14.35
CA LYS A 65 16.73 -21.14 15.31
C LYS A 65 15.98 -20.81 16.60
N ASP A 66 15.14 -21.75 17.04
CA ASP A 66 14.36 -21.68 18.30
C ASP A 66 13.50 -20.40 18.44
N ALA A 67 13.07 -19.80 17.32
CA ALA A 67 12.30 -18.57 17.29
C ALA A 67 11.41 -18.47 16.04
N VAL A 68 10.32 -17.71 16.14
CA VAL A 68 9.48 -17.27 15.01
C VAL A 68 9.52 -15.75 14.97
N ILE A 69 9.66 -15.16 13.77
CA ILE A 69 9.64 -13.69 13.58
C ILE A 69 8.49 -13.34 12.63
N PRO A 70 7.31 -12.97 13.15
CA PRO A 70 6.14 -12.66 12.31
C PRO A 70 6.42 -11.56 11.28
N ALA A 71 7.24 -10.57 11.62
CA ALA A 71 7.60 -9.46 10.75
C ALA A 71 8.52 -9.84 9.57
N THR A 72 8.98 -11.09 9.46
CA THR A 72 9.82 -11.56 8.32
C THR A 72 9.01 -12.17 7.17
N VAL A 73 7.68 -12.16 7.27
CA VAL A 73 6.81 -12.68 6.22
C VAL A 73 6.85 -11.79 4.96
N GLY A 74 7.39 -10.56 5.04
CA GLY A 74 7.48 -9.64 3.92
C GLY A 74 6.08 -9.27 3.41
N VAL A 75 5.54 -8.13 3.86
CA VAL A 75 4.28 -7.64 3.31
C VAL A 75 4.56 -6.74 2.11
N ASP A 76 4.02 -7.12 0.96
CA ASP A 76 3.89 -6.24 -0.19
C ASP A 76 3.00 -5.08 0.18
N ILE A 77 3.54 -3.88 0.02
CA ILE A 77 2.81 -2.66 0.31
C ILE A 77 2.36 -2.04 -1.00
N GLY A 78 1.08 -2.25 -1.33
CA GLY A 78 0.39 -1.37 -2.25
C GLY A 78 0.45 0.07 -1.74
N CYS A 79 0.92 1.00 -2.57
CA CYS A 79 1.05 2.43 -2.21
C CYS A 79 0.57 3.37 -3.32
N PHE A 80 0.43 4.65 -2.99
CA PHE A 80 -0.02 5.71 -3.88
C PHE A 80 1.00 6.84 -3.99
N THR A 81 0.95 7.62 -5.07
CA THR A 81 1.77 8.83 -5.19
C THR A 81 1.37 9.86 -4.13
N GLY A 82 2.32 10.68 -3.70
CA GLY A 82 2.12 11.59 -2.56
C GLY A 82 1.06 12.67 -2.75
N ASP A 83 0.70 13.01 -3.98
CA ASP A 83 -0.38 13.93 -4.34
C ASP A 83 -1.79 13.32 -4.26
N THR A 84 -1.89 12.00 -4.09
CA THR A 84 -3.17 11.30 -3.93
C THR A 84 -3.91 11.86 -2.72
N LEU A 85 -5.14 12.32 -2.94
CA LEU A 85 -5.97 12.98 -1.94
C LEU A 85 -6.82 11.96 -1.16
N VAL A 86 -6.88 12.14 0.15
CA VAL A 86 -7.71 11.37 1.07
C VAL A 86 -8.75 12.28 1.74
N PRO A 87 -10.05 11.98 1.62
CA PRO A 87 -11.10 12.70 2.31
C PRO A 87 -11.07 12.39 3.82
N THR A 88 -11.04 13.45 4.62
CA THR A 88 -11.05 13.37 6.09
C THR A 88 -12.39 13.80 6.68
N LEU A 89 -12.62 13.45 7.95
CA LEU A 89 -13.85 13.77 8.66
C LEU A 89 -14.01 15.24 9.05
N ASP A 90 -12.98 16.07 8.88
CA ASP A 90 -13.05 17.52 9.05
C ASP A 90 -13.64 18.25 7.82
N GLY A 91 -14.08 17.48 6.81
CA GLY A 91 -14.69 17.99 5.58
C GLY A 91 -13.69 18.42 4.52
N LYS A 92 -12.38 18.26 4.76
CA LYS A 92 -11.33 18.55 3.79
C LYS A 92 -10.78 17.26 3.19
N SER A 93 -9.88 17.44 2.23
CA SER A 93 -9.09 16.35 1.67
C SER A 93 -7.63 16.77 1.68
N TYR A 94 -6.77 15.84 2.07
CA TYR A 94 -5.35 16.08 2.24
C TYR A 94 -4.56 15.12 1.37
N SER A 95 -3.44 15.57 0.83
CA SER A 95 -2.53 14.69 0.11
C SER A 95 -1.86 13.72 1.08
N LEU A 96 -1.58 12.50 0.63
CA LEU A 96 -0.85 11.52 1.45
C LEU A 96 0.52 12.04 1.90
N ARG A 97 1.16 12.90 1.10
CA ARG A 97 2.42 13.58 1.45
C ARG A 97 2.26 14.48 2.67
N GLU A 98 1.20 15.29 2.71
CA GLU A 98 0.91 16.16 3.86
C GLU A 98 0.57 15.35 5.11
N LEU A 99 -0.24 14.31 4.95
CA LEU A 99 -0.62 13.43 6.05
C LEU A 99 0.60 12.72 6.64
N ALA A 100 1.50 12.22 5.80
CA ALA A 100 2.70 11.51 6.22
C ALA A 100 3.75 12.42 6.89
N GLY A 101 3.75 13.72 6.57
CA GLY A 101 4.66 14.68 7.20
C GLY A 101 4.29 15.04 8.64
N ASN A 102 3.04 14.81 9.04
CA ASN A 102 2.51 15.24 10.34
C ASN A 102 2.58 14.17 11.44
N ASP A 103 2.78 12.88 11.09
CA ASP A 103 2.80 11.71 11.98
C ASP A 103 1.68 11.70 13.04
N LYS A 104 0.51 12.23 12.66
CA LYS A 104 -0.68 12.34 13.52
C LYS A 104 -1.72 11.32 13.11
N GLU A 105 -2.46 10.86 14.09
CA GLU A 105 -3.68 10.10 13.87
C GLU A 105 -4.73 11.02 13.22
N ILE A 106 -5.32 10.54 12.13
CA ILE A 106 -6.39 11.23 11.39
C ILE A 106 -7.63 10.33 11.32
N LEU A 107 -8.79 10.95 11.15
CA LEU A 107 -10.02 10.22 10.89
C LEU A 107 -10.33 10.23 9.39
N VAL A 108 -10.45 9.04 8.83
CA VAL A 108 -10.77 8.79 7.41
C VAL A 108 -12.03 7.95 7.28
N TYR A 109 -12.54 7.85 6.06
CA TYR A 109 -13.63 6.94 5.74
C TYR A 109 -13.06 5.55 5.41
N ALA A 110 -13.61 4.52 6.05
CA ALA A 110 -13.37 3.11 5.74
C ALA A 110 -14.70 2.42 5.42
N CYS A 111 -14.62 1.20 4.89
CA CYS A 111 -15.75 0.35 4.59
C CYS A 111 -15.67 -0.92 5.43
N ASN A 112 -16.73 -1.29 6.13
CA ASN A 112 -16.77 -2.53 6.91
C ASN A 112 -17.18 -3.74 6.04
N GLU A 113 -17.14 -4.95 6.60
CA GLU A 113 -17.48 -6.21 5.91
C GLU A 113 -18.92 -6.24 5.35
N THR A 114 -19.82 -5.40 5.86
CA THR A 114 -21.20 -5.29 5.37
C THR A 114 -21.37 -4.27 4.24
N GLY A 115 -20.28 -3.65 3.78
CA GLY A 115 -20.30 -2.59 2.78
C GLY A 115 -20.72 -1.22 3.33
N LYS A 116 -20.76 -1.03 4.66
CA LYS A 116 -21.11 0.25 5.27
C LYS A 116 -19.90 1.15 5.37
N VAL A 117 -20.09 2.43 5.04
CA VAL A 117 -19.09 3.47 5.26
C VAL A 117 -19.08 3.84 6.74
N VAL A 118 -17.88 3.78 7.33
CA VAL A 118 -17.59 4.03 8.74
C VAL A 118 -16.41 4.99 8.89
N ALA A 119 -16.30 5.62 10.05
CA ALA A 119 -15.14 6.44 10.41
C ALA A 119 -14.06 5.56 11.03
N ALA A 120 -12.81 5.72 10.60
CA ALA A 120 -11.70 4.95 11.12
C ALA A 120 -10.47 5.81 11.38
N LYS A 121 -9.68 5.42 12.39
CA LYS A 121 -8.39 6.03 12.70
C LYS A 121 -7.34 5.55 11.71
N ALA A 122 -6.54 6.48 11.21
CA ALA A 122 -5.48 6.18 10.28
C ALA A 122 -4.18 6.94 10.58
N THR A 123 -3.06 6.38 10.15
CA THR A 123 -1.75 7.04 10.13
C THR A 123 -1.12 6.90 8.76
N ALA A 124 -0.55 8.00 8.23
CA ALA A 124 0.07 8.02 6.91
C ALA A 124 1.59 7.92 7.04
N LYS A 125 2.22 7.17 6.13
CA LYS A 125 3.68 7.10 6.04
C LYS A 125 4.14 7.09 4.60
N LYS A 126 5.33 7.64 4.35
CA LYS A 126 6.09 7.33 3.13
C LYS A 126 6.58 5.89 3.24
N THR A 127 6.32 5.08 2.23
CA THR A 127 6.48 3.62 2.29
C THR A 127 7.60 3.13 1.38
N ARG A 128 7.69 3.63 0.14
CA ARG A 128 8.74 3.29 -0.82
C ARG A 128 9.20 4.56 -1.54
N THR A 129 10.46 4.56 -1.99
CA THR A 129 11.03 5.62 -2.83
C THR A 129 11.25 5.08 -4.24
N ILE A 130 11.04 5.91 -5.27
CA ILE A 130 11.31 5.56 -6.69
C ILE A 130 10.59 4.24 -7.10
N ALA A 131 9.29 4.16 -6.78
CA ALA A 131 8.48 2.97 -7.06
C ALA A 131 7.92 3.01 -8.50
N GLU A 132 7.68 1.82 -9.07
CA GLU A 132 6.94 1.66 -10.33
C GLU A 132 5.46 2.01 -10.12
N LEU A 133 4.84 2.57 -11.16
CA LEU A 133 3.50 3.12 -11.07
C LEU A 133 2.62 2.66 -12.24
N VAL A 134 1.36 2.42 -11.90
CA VAL A 134 0.23 2.37 -12.83
C VAL A 134 -0.73 3.52 -12.55
N LYS A 135 -1.39 3.99 -13.60
CA LYS A 135 -2.48 4.96 -13.54
C LYS A 135 -3.79 4.22 -13.76
N VAL A 136 -4.65 4.20 -12.75
CA VAL A 136 -6.04 3.72 -12.86
C VAL A 136 -6.92 4.93 -13.14
N VAL A 137 -7.58 4.94 -14.30
CA VAL A 137 -8.54 5.98 -14.69
C VAL A 137 -9.95 5.46 -14.44
N LEU A 138 -10.78 6.23 -13.76
CA LEU A 138 -12.17 5.91 -13.47
C LEU A 138 -13.12 6.55 -14.50
N ASP A 139 -14.35 6.04 -14.55
CA ASP A 139 -15.42 6.53 -15.42
C ASP A 139 -15.84 7.99 -15.18
N ASN A 140 -15.59 8.51 -13.97
CA ASN A 140 -15.79 9.91 -13.62
C ASN A 140 -14.62 10.83 -14.04
N GLY A 141 -13.59 10.27 -14.70
CA GLY A 141 -12.37 10.99 -15.10
C GLY A 141 -11.34 11.15 -14.00
N ALA A 142 -11.56 10.60 -12.80
CA ALA A 142 -10.55 10.61 -11.75
C ALA A 142 -9.37 9.69 -12.12
N GLU A 143 -8.16 10.16 -11.85
CA GLU A 143 -6.93 9.42 -12.08
C GLU A 143 -6.25 9.08 -10.76
N ILE A 144 -5.87 7.81 -10.58
CA ILE A 144 -5.24 7.31 -9.37
C ILE A 144 -3.90 6.69 -9.76
N ARG A 145 -2.80 7.24 -9.23
CA ARG A 145 -1.45 6.75 -9.48
C ARG A 145 -0.96 5.93 -8.29
N CYS A 146 -0.67 4.65 -8.53
CA CYS A 146 -0.36 3.70 -7.47
C CYS A 146 0.62 2.63 -7.95
N THR A 147 1.17 1.85 -7.02
CA THR A 147 2.01 0.71 -7.37
C THR A 147 1.16 -0.40 -8.02
N PRO A 148 1.73 -1.21 -8.94
CA PRO A 148 1.00 -2.28 -9.65
C PRO A 148 0.27 -3.27 -8.72
N ASP A 149 0.89 -3.58 -7.58
CA ASP A 149 0.42 -4.49 -6.53
C ASP A 149 -0.67 -3.87 -5.61
N HIS A 150 -1.03 -2.59 -5.79
CA HIS A 150 -2.02 -1.95 -4.93
C HIS A 150 -3.42 -2.52 -5.15
N LYS A 151 -4.12 -2.90 -4.07
CA LYS A 151 -5.43 -3.54 -4.14
C LYS A 151 -6.59 -2.56 -4.07
N PHE A 152 -7.46 -2.60 -5.07
CA PHE A 152 -8.73 -1.87 -5.11
C PHE A 152 -9.87 -2.77 -4.66
N MET A 153 -10.80 -2.20 -3.88
CA MET A 153 -11.98 -2.93 -3.43
C MET A 153 -13.03 -2.96 -4.55
N LEU A 154 -13.42 -4.16 -4.99
CA LEU A 154 -14.52 -4.37 -5.91
C LEU A 154 -15.87 -4.19 -5.19
N ARG A 155 -16.94 -4.06 -5.98
CA ARG A 155 -18.28 -3.81 -5.44
C ARG A 155 -18.82 -4.95 -4.57
N ASP A 156 -18.31 -6.17 -4.73
CA ASP A 156 -18.63 -7.33 -3.90
C ASP A 156 -17.81 -7.42 -2.60
N GLY A 157 -16.90 -6.46 -2.37
CA GLY A 157 -15.99 -6.42 -1.23
C GLY A 157 -14.69 -7.20 -1.40
N SER A 158 -14.51 -7.91 -2.53
CA SER A 158 -13.24 -8.54 -2.87
C SER A 158 -12.20 -7.50 -3.30
N PHE A 159 -10.94 -7.91 -3.42
CA PHE A 159 -9.84 -7.03 -3.76
C PHE A 159 -9.08 -7.52 -4.99
N VAL A 160 -8.75 -6.60 -5.90
CA VAL A 160 -7.96 -6.87 -7.11
C VAL A 160 -6.81 -5.87 -7.18
N GLU A 161 -5.63 -6.35 -7.57
CA GLU A 161 -4.43 -5.53 -7.76
C GLU A 161 -4.60 -4.57 -8.95
N ALA A 162 -3.98 -3.41 -8.85
CA ALA A 162 -4.16 -2.30 -9.78
C ALA A 162 -3.83 -2.70 -11.23
N GLU A 163 -2.75 -3.45 -11.43
CA GLU A 163 -2.36 -3.94 -12.76
C GLU A 163 -3.32 -4.98 -13.35
N ASN A 164 -4.09 -5.66 -12.50
CA ASN A 164 -5.00 -6.73 -12.86
C ASN A 164 -6.45 -6.24 -13.06
N LEU A 165 -6.72 -4.97 -12.76
CA LEU A 165 -8.03 -4.35 -12.98
C LEU A 165 -8.37 -4.29 -14.46
N LYS A 166 -9.63 -4.60 -14.77
CA LYS A 166 -10.14 -4.62 -16.15
C LYS A 166 -11.12 -3.48 -16.40
N THR A 167 -11.10 -2.94 -17.60
CA THR A 167 -12.09 -1.94 -18.03
C THR A 167 -13.51 -2.44 -17.80
N GLY A 168 -14.32 -1.62 -17.15
CA GLY A 168 -15.71 -1.91 -16.79
C GLY A 168 -15.90 -2.56 -15.41
N GLU A 169 -14.82 -2.98 -14.74
CA GLU A 169 -14.91 -3.50 -13.37
C GLU A 169 -15.43 -2.43 -12.42
N SER A 170 -16.35 -2.86 -11.56
CA SER A 170 -17.07 -1.98 -10.63
C SER A 170 -16.37 -1.97 -9.28
N LEU A 171 -15.90 -0.79 -8.87
CA LEU A 171 -15.23 -0.56 -7.61
C LEU A 171 -16.23 -0.16 -6.52
N MET A 172 -15.85 -0.40 -5.26
CA MET A 172 -16.61 0.03 -4.10
C MET A 172 -16.59 1.56 -4.00
N PRO A 173 -17.73 2.26 -4.18
CA PRO A 173 -17.75 3.71 -4.23
C PRO A 173 -17.75 4.34 -2.84
N LEU A 174 -17.28 5.57 -2.73
CA LEU A 174 -17.59 6.51 -1.67
C LEU A 174 -18.38 7.67 -2.30
N TYR A 175 -19.67 7.77 -1.98
CA TYR A 175 -20.48 8.91 -2.41
C TYR A 175 -20.59 9.94 -1.32
N ARG A 176 -19.96 11.08 -1.57
CA ARG A 176 -19.96 12.25 -0.69
C ARG A 176 -20.62 13.43 -1.39
N GLU A 177 -21.61 14.03 -0.75
CA GLU A 177 -22.33 15.18 -1.29
C GLU A 177 -22.34 16.31 -0.25
N THR A 178 -21.75 17.45 -0.60
CA THR A 178 -21.85 18.65 0.23
C THR A 178 -23.18 19.34 -0.05
N LYS A 179 -24.03 19.43 0.96
CA LYS A 179 -25.33 20.10 0.88
C LYS A 179 -25.16 21.62 0.96
N GLU A 180 -26.17 22.35 0.50
CA GLU A 180 -26.21 23.82 0.52
C GLU A 180 -26.00 24.44 1.91
N ASN A 181 -26.37 23.69 2.96
CA ASN A 181 -26.19 24.08 4.36
C ASN A 181 -24.78 23.79 4.91
N GLY A 182 -23.84 23.34 4.07
CA GLY A 182 -22.45 23.05 4.43
C GLY A 182 -22.23 21.68 5.09
N PHE A 183 -23.29 20.88 5.29
CA PHE A 183 -23.14 19.52 5.80
C PHE A 183 -22.73 18.56 4.70
N VAL A 184 -21.85 17.63 5.05
CA VAL A 184 -21.40 16.56 4.16
C VAL A 184 -22.26 15.33 4.41
N GLU A 185 -23.04 14.92 3.41
CA GLU A 185 -23.79 13.67 3.44
C GLU A 185 -22.99 12.55 2.79
N ILE A 186 -22.85 11.43 3.51
CA ILE A 186 -22.22 10.20 2.99
C ILE A 186 -23.33 9.20 2.68
N LYS A 187 -23.49 8.85 1.40
CA LYS A 187 -24.46 7.83 1.00
C LYS A 187 -23.85 6.45 1.20
N GLN A 188 -24.58 5.60 1.89
CA GLN A 188 -24.15 4.24 2.16
C GLN A 188 -24.17 3.37 0.90
N ASN A 189 -23.16 2.52 0.73
CA ASN A 189 -22.88 1.82 -0.53
C ASN A 189 -23.96 0.78 -0.90
N TYR A 190 -24.77 0.33 0.06
CA TYR A 190 -25.88 -0.59 -0.19
C TYR A 190 -27.15 0.10 -0.71
N LEU A 191 -27.22 1.44 -0.70
CA LEU A 191 -28.39 2.21 -1.15
C LEU A 191 -28.25 2.73 -2.58
N THR A 192 -27.03 2.80 -3.12
CA THR A 192 -26.74 3.43 -4.41
C THR A 192 -26.61 2.39 -5.51
N ALA A 193 -27.43 2.44 -6.56
CA ALA A 193 -27.26 1.58 -7.74
C ALA A 193 -26.00 1.94 -8.56
N HIS A 194 -25.50 3.17 -8.38
CA HIS A 194 -24.32 3.67 -9.07
C HIS A 194 -23.03 3.16 -8.42
N ASN A 195 -22.00 2.94 -9.24
CA ASN A 195 -20.63 2.63 -8.84
C ASN A 195 -19.65 3.51 -9.63
N HIS A 196 -18.37 3.41 -9.29
CA HIS A 196 -17.29 3.83 -10.18
C HIS A 196 -16.77 2.62 -10.93
N LYS A 197 -16.56 2.78 -12.23
CA LYS A 197 -15.97 1.75 -13.07
C LYS A 197 -14.57 2.13 -13.50
N VAL A 198 -13.72 1.12 -13.64
CA VAL A 198 -12.39 1.28 -14.25
C VAL A 198 -12.58 1.60 -15.74
N ALA A 199 -12.07 2.73 -16.18
CA ALA A 199 -12.03 3.12 -17.59
C ALA A 199 -10.78 2.55 -18.28
N SER A 200 -9.60 2.76 -17.68
CA SER A 200 -8.33 2.22 -18.17
C SER A 200 -7.33 2.00 -17.03
N VAL A 201 -6.35 1.14 -17.30
CA VAL A 201 -5.14 0.98 -16.49
C VAL A 201 -3.95 1.16 -17.41
N GLU A 202 -3.07 2.12 -17.08
CA GLU A 202 -1.94 2.52 -17.91
C GLU A 202 -0.64 2.40 -17.12
N GLN A 203 0.36 1.74 -17.68
CA GLN A 203 1.72 1.72 -17.11
C GLN A 203 2.36 3.10 -17.29
N ILE A 204 2.98 3.63 -16.24
CA ILE A 204 3.65 4.93 -16.27
C ILE A 204 5.17 4.70 -16.19
N ALA A 205 5.92 5.34 -17.08
CA ALA A 205 7.39 5.24 -17.08
C ALA A 205 8.04 6.02 -15.91
N GLU A 206 7.33 7.00 -15.37
CA GLU A 206 7.77 7.81 -14.24
C GLU A 206 7.77 6.99 -12.96
N ARG A 207 8.77 7.24 -12.11
CA ARG A 207 8.88 6.63 -10.79
C ARG A 207 8.89 7.73 -9.74
N GLU A 208 8.11 7.54 -8.69
CA GLU A 208 7.96 8.52 -7.62
C GLU A 208 8.04 7.89 -6.23
N ASP A 209 8.19 8.75 -5.22
CA ASP A 209 7.96 8.37 -3.83
C ASP A 209 6.48 8.06 -3.60
N VAL A 210 6.22 6.92 -2.97
CA VAL A 210 4.88 6.46 -2.67
C VAL A 210 4.62 6.39 -1.18
N TYR A 211 3.35 6.50 -0.85
CA TYR A 211 2.81 6.71 0.49
C TYR A 211 1.60 5.81 0.67
N CYS A 212 1.27 5.48 1.92
CA CYS A 212 0.05 4.74 2.21
C CYS A 212 -0.47 5.08 3.60
N LEU A 213 -1.75 4.79 3.82
CA LEU A 213 -2.40 4.85 5.11
C LEU A 213 -2.40 3.48 5.78
N THR A 214 -2.27 3.48 7.10
CA THR A 214 -2.55 2.33 7.95
C THR A 214 -3.85 2.59 8.68
N VAL A 215 -4.86 1.74 8.47
CA VAL A 215 -6.16 1.74 9.15
C VAL A 215 -6.29 0.41 9.90
N PRO A 216 -5.91 0.34 11.19
CA PRO A 216 -5.79 -0.92 11.91
C PRO A 216 -7.10 -1.72 12.03
N GLU A 217 -8.24 -1.03 12.07
CA GLU A 217 -9.53 -1.66 12.37
C GLU A 217 -10.19 -2.32 11.16
N TYR A 218 -10.11 -1.68 9.98
CA TYR A 218 -10.86 -2.10 8.79
C TYR A 218 -9.97 -2.47 7.59
N HIS A 219 -8.68 -2.17 7.67
CA HIS A 219 -7.70 -2.47 6.61
C HIS A 219 -8.02 -1.88 5.23
N ASN A 220 -8.80 -0.80 5.19
CA ASN A 220 -9.09 -0.06 3.96
C ASN A 220 -9.41 1.40 4.27
N PHE A 221 -9.33 2.24 3.24
CA PHE A 221 -9.70 3.65 3.32
C PHE A 221 -10.21 4.15 1.96
N ALA A 222 -10.92 5.27 1.98
CA ALA A 222 -11.39 5.92 0.76
C ALA A 222 -10.39 6.94 0.21
N LEU A 223 -10.39 7.07 -1.12
CA LEU A 223 -9.70 8.15 -1.84
C LEU A 223 -10.69 9.24 -2.27
N GLU A 224 -10.18 10.44 -2.52
CA GLU A 224 -11.01 11.55 -3.03
C GLU A 224 -11.61 11.24 -4.40
N ALA A 225 -10.97 10.33 -5.14
CA ALA A 225 -11.48 9.77 -6.39
C ALA A 225 -12.82 9.03 -6.25
N GLY A 226 -13.30 8.82 -5.00
CA GLY A 226 -14.60 8.24 -4.71
C GLY A 226 -14.59 6.72 -4.64
N VAL A 227 -13.45 6.09 -4.35
CA VAL A 227 -13.32 4.62 -4.26
C VAL A 227 -12.62 4.18 -2.99
N PHE A 228 -12.94 2.98 -2.52
CA PHE A 228 -12.24 2.32 -1.42
C PHE A 228 -11.09 1.47 -1.92
N VAL A 229 -9.97 1.55 -1.21
CA VAL A 229 -8.72 0.87 -1.51
C VAL A 229 -8.18 0.20 -0.27
N HIS A 230 -7.39 -0.85 -0.45
CA HIS A 230 -6.78 -1.57 0.67
C HIS A 230 -5.73 -0.69 1.35
N ASN A 231 -5.58 -0.82 2.67
CA ASN A 231 -4.55 -0.08 3.40
C ASN A 231 -3.19 -0.79 3.33
N CYS A 232 -2.12 -0.13 3.78
CA CYS A 232 -0.85 -0.80 3.99
C CYS A 232 -0.97 -1.77 5.19
N GLY A 233 -0.58 -3.03 4.99
CA GLY A 233 -0.61 -4.11 5.99
C GLY A 233 0.40 -3.95 7.13
N MET A 234 0.53 -2.76 7.71
CA MET A 234 1.23 -2.59 8.98
C MET A 234 0.39 -3.21 10.10
N MET A 235 0.61 -4.50 10.38
CA MET A 235 0.41 -4.98 11.74
C MET A 235 1.61 -4.49 12.56
N ALA A 236 1.37 -3.50 13.42
CA ALA A 236 2.32 -3.09 14.45
C ALA A 236 2.43 -4.18 15.53
#